data_AF-A0A4Q3ZG16-F1
#
_entry.id   AF-A0A4Q3ZG16-F1
#
_cell.length_a   1.000
_cell.length_b   1.000
_cell.length_c   1.000
_cell.angle_alpha   90.00
_cell.angle_beta   90.00
_cell.angle_gamma   90.00
#
_symmetry.space_group_name_H-M   'P 1'
#
loop_
_entity.id
_entity.type
_entity.pdbx_description
1 polymer ?
#
loop_
_entity_poly.entity_id
_entity_poly.type
_entity_poly.pdbx_seq_one_letter_code
_entity_poly.pdbx_strand_id
1 'polypeptide(L)'
;MSLHKLARELDETARQTAGMVEAVTAALEILGDRSIPADEARRVASRMIVRALQGQDRIEQRCQGMALAVRQFALLPPGTPDDVYEEIWAGLVLDELRVPTLSGTATHGVHGEAELF
;
A
#
# COMPACT_ATOMS: atom_id res chain seq x y z
N MET A 1 15.89 9.86 14.78
CA MET A 1 14.52 9.94 14.24
C MET A 1 13.94 8.64 13.64
N SER A 2 14.78 7.69 13.19
CA SER A 2 14.37 6.56 12.32
C SER A 2 13.30 5.61 12.89
N LEU A 3 13.30 5.30 14.19
CA LEU A 3 12.33 4.36 14.78
C LEU A 3 10.90 4.94 14.87
N HIS A 4 10.75 6.25 15.06
CA HIS A 4 9.43 6.90 15.05
C HIS A 4 8.84 6.90 13.64
N LYS A 5 9.68 7.14 12.62
CA LYS A 5 9.28 7.04 11.21
C LYS A 5 8.85 5.61 10.86
N LEU A 6 9.65 4.61 11.26
CA LEU A 6 9.30 3.19 11.08
C LEU A 6 7.96 2.83 11.74
N ALA A 7 7.72 3.28 12.97
CA ALA A 7 6.45 3.01 13.66
C ALA A 7 5.25 3.58 12.87
N ARG A 8 5.37 4.81 12.36
CA ARG A 8 4.32 5.45 11.54
C ARG A 8 4.08 4.69 10.23
N GLU A 9 5.15 4.24 9.56
CA GLU A 9 5.04 3.45 8.35
C GLU A 9 4.31 2.11 8.60
N LEU A 10 4.63 1.44 9.71
CA LEU A 10 3.97 0.20 10.14
C LEU A 10 2.49 0.41 10.48
N ASP A 11 2.16 1.46 11.22
CA ASP A 11 0.77 1.80 11.57
C ASP A 11 -0.09 2.02 10.32
N GLU A 12 0.43 2.75 9.34
CA GLU A 12 -0.30 2.98 8.10
C GLU A 12 -0.35 1.73 7.23
N THR A 13 0.70 0.92 7.22
CA THR A 13 0.68 -0.39 6.52
C THR A 13 -0.42 -1.29 7.09
N ALA A 14 -0.55 -1.33 8.43
CA ALA A 14 -1.60 -2.10 9.09
C ALA A 14 -3.00 -1.54 8.75
N ARG A 15 -3.17 -0.21 8.76
CA ARG A 15 -4.44 0.45 8.38
C ARG A 15 -4.84 0.10 6.94
N GLN A 16 -3.93 0.23 5.99
CA GLN A 16 -4.20 -0.04 4.56
C GLN A 16 -4.49 -1.53 4.32
N THR A 17 -3.79 -2.42 5.02
CA THR A 17 -4.05 -3.87 4.97
C THR A 17 -5.47 -4.21 5.49
N ALA A 18 -5.95 -3.53 6.53
CA ALA A 18 -7.32 -3.72 7.01
C ALA A 18 -8.35 -3.22 5.98
N GLY A 19 -8.16 -2.02 5.43
CA GLY A 19 -9.06 -1.44 4.42
C GLY A 19 -9.16 -2.29 3.14
N MET A 20 -8.11 -3.01 2.80
CA MET A 20 -8.11 -3.99 1.71
C MET A 20 -9.10 -5.15 1.91
N VAL A 21 -9.15 -5.71 3.12
CA VAL A 21 -10.09 -6.79 3.45
C VAL A 21 -11.52 -6.26 3.40
N GLU A 22 -11.75 -5.04 3.88
CA GLU A 22 -13.04 -4.36 3.79
C GLU A 22 -13.46 -4.16 2.33
N ALA A 23 -12.56 -3.69 1.46
CA ALA A 23 -12.84 -3.49 0.04
C ALA A 23 -13.20 -4.79 -0.69
N VAL A 24 -12.52 -5.89 -0.39
CA VAL A 24 -12.85 -7.22 -0.95
C VAL A 24 -14.20 -7.71 -0.42
N THR A 25 -14.46 -7.53 0.88
CA THR A 25 -15.74 -7.91 1.50
C THR A 25 -16.91 -7.16 0.85
N ALA A 26 -16.79 -5.84 0.69
CA ALA A 26 -17.78 -5.02 0.02
C ALA A 26 -17.98 -5.43 -1.45
N ALA A 27 -16.93 -5.85 -2.16
CA ALA A 27 -17.06 -6.38 -3.51
C ALA A 27 -17.86 -7.71 -3.56
N LEU A 28 -17.65 -8.58 -2.57
CA LEU A 28 -18.40 -9.83 -2.44
C LEU A 28 -19.88 -9.57 -2.10
N GLU A 29 -20.17 -8.57 -1.28
CA GLU A 29 -21.55 -8.13 -0.99
C GLU A 29 -22.27 -7.66 -2.26
N ILE A 30 -21.62 -6.84 -3.09
CA ILE A 30 -22.15 -6.40 -4.38
C ILE A 30 -22.43 -7.58 -5.32
N LEU A 31 -21.56 -8.59 -5.35
CA LEU A 31 -21.79 -9.80 -6.15
C LEU A 31 -22.95 -10.65 -5.62
N GLY A 32 -23.23 -10.60 -4.32
CA GLY A 32 -24.32 -11.32 -3.67
C GLY A 32 -25.68 -10.62 -3.74
N ASP A 33 -25.69 -9.31 -4.03
CA ASP A 33 -26.90 -8.49 -4.07
C ASP A 33 -27.73 -8.78 -5.33
N ARG A 34 -28.86 -9.46 -5.12
CA ARG A 34 -29.80 -9.83 -6.20
C ARG A 34 -30.63 -8.65 -6.72
N SER A 35 -30.59 -7.50 -6.05
CA SER A 35 -31.25 -6.28 -6.52
C SER A 35 -30.45 -5.57 -7.62
N ILE A 36 -29.15 -5.89 -7.75
CA ILE A 36 -28.27 -5.32 -8.76
C ILE A 36 -28.24 -6.23 -10.00
N PRO A 37 -28.39 -5.69 -11.22
CA PRO A 37 -28.23 -6.47 -12.44
C PRO A 37 -26.86 -7.18 -12.46
N ALA A 38 -26.84 -8.47 -12.79
CA ALA A 38 -25.64 -9.30 -12.65
C ALA A 38 -24.40 -8.74 -13.38
N ASP A 39 -24.59 -8.13 -14.56
CA ASP A 39 -23.50 -7.54 -15.34
C ASP A 39 -22.92 -6.29 -14.66
N GLU A 40 -23.79 -5.50 -14.02
CA GLU A 40 -23.40 -4.33 -13.25
C GLU A 40 -22.67 -4.73 -11.96
N ALA A 41 -23.21 -5.70 -11.22
CA ALA A 41 -22.58 -6.25 -10.03
C ALA A 41 -21.15 -6.75 -10.33
N ARG A 42 -20.99 -7.54 -11.40
CA ARG A 42 -19.67 -8.02 -11.84
C ARG A 42 -18.72 -6.86 -12.16
N ARG A 43 -19.17 -5.88 -12.96
CA ARG A 43 -18.34 -4.72 -13.32
C ARG A 43 -17.91 -3.89 -12.12
N VAL A 44 -18.81 -3.65 -11.17
CA VAL A 44 -18.50 -2.87 -9.95
C VAL A 44 -17.54 -3.64 -9.06
N ALA A 45 -17.86 -4.89 -8.73
CA ALA A 45 -17.03 -5.72 -7.86
C ALA A 45 -15.63 -5.97 -8.45
N SER A 46 -15.51 -6.23 -9.76
CA SER A 46 -14.21 -6.38 -10.42
C SER A 46 -13.33 -5.15 -10.24
N ARG A 47 -13.88 -3.93 -10.35
CA ARG A 47 -13.11 -2.70 -10.13
C ARG A 47 -12.67 -2.55 -8.68
N MET A 48 -13.52 -2.91 -7.71
CA MET A 48 -13.18 -2.88 -6.30
C MET A 48 -12.05 -3.86 -5.97
N ILE A 49 -12.15 -5.10 -6.46
CA ILE A 49 -11.13 -6.14 -6.27
C ILE A 49 -9.81 -5.73 -6.90
N VAL A 50 -9.83 -5.20 -8.13
CA VAL A 50 -8.62 -4.71 -8.80
C VAL A 50 -7.93 -3.62 -7.97
N ARG A 51 -8.68 -2.64 -7.47
CA ARG A 51 -8.13 -1.58 -6.62
C ARG A 51 -7.55 -2.13 -5.32
N ALA A 52 -8.23 -3.08 -4.68
CA ALA A 52 -7.71 -3.73 -3.49
C ALA A 52 -6.38 -4.44 -3.79
N LEU A 53 -6.29 -5.23 -4.86
CA LEU A 53 -5.05 -5.93 -5.25
C LEU A 53 -3.90 -4.96 -5.56
N GLN A 54 -4.19 -3.81 -6.16
CA GLN A 54 -3.19 -2.76 -6.37
C GLN A 54 -2.71 -2.15 -5.05
N GLY A 55 -3.62 -1.98 -4.08
CA GLY A 55 -3.26 -1.61 -2.71
C GLY A 55 -2.32 -2.63 -2.07
N GLN A 56 -2.56 -3.94 -2.27
CA GLN A 56 -1.69 -4.99 -1.71
C GLN A 56 -0.29 -4.91 -2.26
N ASP A 57 -0.17 -4.72 -3.57
CA ASP A 57 1.12 -4.62 -4.24
C ASP A 57 1.95 -3.46 -3.66
N ARG A 58 1.30 -2.30 -3.43
CA ARG A 58 1.94 -1.17 -2.75
C ARG A 58 2.34 -1.49 -1.31
N ILE A 59 1.48 -2.16 -0.54
CA ILE A 59 1.78 -2.60 0.83
C ILE A 59 3.00 -3.53 0.84
N GLU A 60 3.08 -4.48 -0.10
CA GLU A 60 4.20 -5.41 -0.23
C GLU A 60 5.51 -4.65 -0.50
N GLN A 61 5.50 -3.73 -1.46
CA GLN A 61 6.66 -2.91 -1.79
C GLN A 61 7.10 -2.04 -0.60
N ARG A 62 6.17 -1.40 0.12
CA ARG A 62 6.48 -0.63 1.36
C ARG A 62 7.13 -1.50 2.42
N CYS A 63 6.60 -2.71 2.65
CA CYS A 63 7.19 -3.67 3.58
C CYS A 63 8.63 -4.04 3.19
N GLN A 64 8.88 -4.28 1.91
CA GLN A 64 10.22 -4.60 1.40
C GLN A 64 11.18 -3.42 1.58
N GLY A 65 10.74 -2.20 1.27
CA GLY A 65 11.51 -0.97 1.45
C GLY A 65 11.87 -0.70 2.92
N MET A 66 10.89 -0.78 3.82
CA MET A 66 11.13 -0.67 5.27
C MET A 66 12.14 -1.72 5.76
N ALA A 67 11.98 -2.98 5.33
CA ALA A 67 12.88 -4.05 5.73
C ALA A 67 14.31 -3.82 5.22
N LEU A 68 14.48 -3.25 4.02
CA LEU A 68 15.78 -2.84 3.49
C LEU A 68 16.41 -1.73 4.33
N ALA A 69 15.67 -0.66 4.62
CA ALA A 69 16.15 0.46 5.43
C ALA A 69 16.58 0.00 6.83
N VAL A 70 15.76 -0.81 7.51
CA VAL A 70 16.09 -1.35 8.84
C VAL A 70 17.34 -2.22 8.83
N ARG A 71 17.53 -3.04 7.78
CA ARG A 71 18.78 -3.81 7.63
C ARG A 71 20.00 -2.90 7.45
N GLN A 72 19.86 -1.79 6.72
CA GLN A 72 20.95 -0.82 6.58
C GLN A 72 21.23 -0.09 7.89
N PHE A 73 20.20 0.30 8.65
CA PHE A 73 20.35 0.90 9.98
C PHE A 73 21.13 0.00 10.94
N ALA A 74 20.85 -1.30 10.92
CA ALA A 74 21.54 -2.27 11.77
C ALA A 74 23.05 -2.42 11.47
N LEU A 75 23.50 -1.96 10.29
CA LEU A 75 24.91 -1.99 9.89
C LEU A 75 25.65 -0.68 10.19
N LEU A 76 24.94 0.38 10.61
CA LEU A 76 25.55 1.68 10.87
C LEU A 76 26.37 1.66 12.17
N PRO A 77 27.56 2.28 12.20
CA PRO A 77 28.36 2.41 13.41
C PRO A 77 27.62 3.19 14.53
N PRO A 78 27.94 2.92 15.81
CA PRO A 78 27.48 3.76 16.91
C PRO A 78 27.91 5.23 16.69
N GLY A 79 27.01 6.17 16.95
CA GLY A 79 27.27 7.60 16.76
C GLY A 79 27.14 8.10 15.32
N THR A 80 26.65 7.26 14.40
CA THR A 80 26.26 7.71 13.05
C THR A 80 25.25 8.86 13.16
N PRO A 81 25.48 9.99 12.47
CA PRO A 81 24.56 11.13 12.52
C PRO A 81 23.21 10.82 11.85
N ASP A 82 22.15 11.51 12.29
CA ASP A 82 20.76 11.26 11.89
C ASP A 82 20.52 11.47 10.38
N ASP A 83 21.32 12.32 9.72
CA ASP A 83 21.25 12.61 8.28
C ASP A 83 21.47 11.37 7.40
N VAL A 84 22.36 10.46 7.80
CA VAL A 84 22.59 9.18 7.10
C VAL A 84 21.35 8.29 7.12
N TYR A 85 20.58 8.30 8.22
CA TYR A 85 19.33 7.55 8.32
C TYR A 85 18.26 8.15 7.41
N GLU A 86 18.20 9.47 7.31
CA GLU A 86 17.26 10.17 6.43
C GLU A 86 17.59 9.94 4.96
N GLU A 87 18.87 9.88 4.59
CA GLU A 87 19.30 9.55 3.21
C GLU A 87 18.87 8.13 2.81
N ILE A 88 19.07 7.15 3.70
CA ILE A 88 18.60 5.78 3.48
C ILE A 88 17.08 5.73 3.25
N TRP A 89 16.31 6.46 4.07
CA TRP A 89 14.86 6.56 3.89
C TRP A 89 14.47 7.24 2.58
N ALA A 90 15.13 8.35 2.24
CA ALA A 90 14.86 9.11 1.01
C ALA A 90 15.22 8.34 -0.27
N GLY A 91 16.10 7.33 -0.16
CA GLY A 91 16.45 6.44 -1.26
C GLY A 91 15.45 5.32 -1.55
N LEU A 92 14.41 5.15 -0.73
CA LEU A 92 13.37 4.15 -0.99
C LEU A 92 12.43 4.64 -2.11
N VAL A 93 12.09 3.74 -3.02
CA VAL A 93 11.22 4.02 -4.18
C VAL A 93 10.14 2.95 -4.29
N LEU A 94 8.93 3.36 -4.65
CA LEU A 94 7.81 2.46 -4.98
C LEU A 94 7.88 2.24 -6.47
N ASP A 95 7.92 0.99 -6.88
CA ASP A 95 7.86 0.60 -8.28
C ASP A 95 6.44 0.76 -8.83
N GLU A 96 6.33 0.82 -10.17
CA GLU A 96 5.04 0.77 -10.83
C GLU A 96 4.29 -0.53 -10.49
N LEU A 97 2.97 -0.42 -10.34
CA LEU A 97 2.10 -1.55 -10.01
C LEU A 97 2.29 -2.72 -10.99
N ARG A 98 2.39 -3.95 -10.47
CA ARG A 98 2.71 -5.17 -11.25
C ARG A 98 1.75 -5.51 -12.40
N VAL A 99 0.59 -4.86 -12.49
CA VAL A 99 -0.38 -5.05 -13.59
C VAL A 99 -0.59 -3.75 -14.38
N PRO A 100 0.20 -3.51 -15.44
CA PRO A 100 0.19 -2.27 -16.21
C PRO A 100 -1.17 -1.95 -16.84
N THR A 101 -1.91 -2.99 -17.25
CA THR A 101 -3.24 -2.85 -17.87
C THR A 101 -4.31 -2.35 -16.90
N LEU A 102 -4.06 -2.41 -15.59
CA LEU A 102 -4.95 -1.91 -14.54
C LEU A 102 -4.49 -0.56 -13.97
N SER A 103 -3.28 -0.11 -14.33
CA SER A 103 -2.68 1.16 -13.89
C SER A 103 -3.56 2.37 -14.23
N GLY A 104 -4.22 2.37 -15.39
CA GLY A 104 -5.15 3.44 -15.80
C GLY A 104 -6.54 3.44 -15.14
N THR A 105 -6.89 2.39 -14.37
CA THR A 105 -8.16 2.32 -13.60
C THR A 105 -8.01 2.72 -12.13
N ALA A 106 -6.75 2.74 -11.66
CA ALA A 106 -6.36 3.44 -10.46
C ALA A 106 -6.33 4.93 -10.78
N THR A 107 -7.48 5.58 -10.69
CA THR A 107 -7.49 6.99 -10.28
C THR A 107 -6.49 7.12 -9.14
N HIS A 108 -5.56 8.09 -9.23
CA HIS A 108 -4.74 8.54 -8.11
C HIS A 108 -5.56 8.39 -6.82
N GLY A 109 -4.98 7.73 -5.82
CA GLY A 109 -5.69 7.24 -4.63
C GLY A 109 -6.75 8.23 -4.16
N VAL A 110 -7.86 7.70 -3.64
CA VAL A 110 -8.93 8.51 -3.04
C VAL A 110 -8.29 9.67 -2.31
N HIS A 111 -8.59 10.92 -2.71
CA HIS A 111 -8.00 12.13 -2.12
C HIS A 111 -7.98 11.98 -0.58
N GLY A 112 -6.80 11.72 -0.01
CA GLY A 112 -6.64 11.50 1.44
C GLY A 112 -5.92 10.21 1.87
N GLU A 113 -5.75 9.20 1.00
CA GLU A 113 -4.89 8.05 1.36
C GLU A 113 -3.41 8.42 1.27
N ALA A 114 -2.66 8.19 2.35
CA ALA A 114 -1.25 8.50 2.38
C ALA A 114 -0.47 7.50 1.51
N GLU A 115 0.07 7.97 0.38
CA GLU A 115 1.15 7.28 -0.32
C GLU A 115 2.41 7.46 0.51
N LEU A 116 2.72 6.49 1.39
CA LEU A 116 3.81 6.66 2.34
C LEU A 116 5.17 6.19 1.82
N PHE A 117 6.11 7.10 2.08
CA PHE A 117 7.56 6.97 2.24
C PHE A 117 8.10 8.07 3.18
#